data_AF-A0A8J7GG51-F1
#
_entry.id   AF-A0A8J7GG51-F1
#
_cell.length_a   1.000
_cell.length_b   1.000
_cell.length_c   1.000
_cell.angle_alpha   90.00
_cell.angle_beta   90.00
_cell.angle_gamma   90.00
#
_symmetry.space_group_name_H-M   'P 1'
#
loop_
_entity.id
_entity.type
_entity.pdbx_description
1 polymer ?
#
loop_
_entity_poly.entity_id
_entity_poly.type
_entity_poly.pdbx_seq_one_letter_code
_entity_poly.pdbx_strand_id
1 'polypeptide(L)'
;MRLVIEWGTDPYVREPVETLAELDAALSRATAALSEDGLPVMITLYNPEELTSPDGIHVGLFFGVGPERATVQWSGKGESLQGFSPEVKPWDGEPIEFDFGGVPTEETPETVRVLPAAALQAARQFTTTGERPACLEWLAV
;
A
#
# COMPACT_ATOMS: atom_id res chain seq x y z
N MET A 1 5.76 18.09 0.75
CA MET A 1 4.46 17.43 0.57
C MET A 1 4.09 16.82 1.91
N ARG A 2 2.86 17.01 2.38
CA ARG A 2 2.38 16.40 3.61
C ARG A 2 1.49 15.23 3.25
N LEU A 3 1.91 14.02 3.57
CA LEU A 3 1.12 12.81 3.37
C LEU A 3 0.44 12.40 4.67
N VAL A 4 -0.53 11.50 4.55
CA VAL A 4 -1.12 10.77 5.67
C VAL A 4 -0.91 9.29 5.41
N ILE A 5 -0.44 8.59 6.43
CA ILE A 5 -0.44 7.13 6.47
C ILE A 5 -1.58 6.66 7.37
N GLU A 6 -2.29 5.63 6.93
CA GLU A 6 -3.48 5.08 7.57
C GLU A 6 -3.45 3.54 7.54
N TRP A 7 -3.78 2.89 8.66
CA TRP A 7 -3.96 1.43 8.73
C TRP A 7 -4.82 1.03 9.94
N GLY A 8 -5.17 -0.26 10.01
CA GLY A 8 -5.92 -0.86 11.11
C GLY A 8 -7.43 -0.73 10.96
N THR A 9 -8.14 -0.83 12.08
CA THR A 9 -9.61 -0.82 12.15
C THR A 9 -10.11 0.29 13.08
N ASP A 10 -11.40 0.64 13.01
CA ASP A 10 -11.99 1.81 13.67
C ASP A 10 -11.70 1.89 15.20
N PRO A 11 -11.09 2.99 15.70
CA PRO A 11 -10.55 4.10 14.92
C PRO A 11 -9.24 3.75 14.25
N TYR A 12 -9.17 3.99 12.93
CA TYR A 12 -7.95 3.85 12.16
C TYR A 12 -6.81 4.62 12.81
N VAL A 13 -5.62 4.03 12.80
CA VAL A 13 -4.40 4.78 13.10
C VAL A 13 -4.13 5.68 11.91
N ARG A 14 -4.00 6.99 12.18
CA ARG A 14 -3.73 8.02 11.18
C ARG A 14 -2.60 8.89 11.65
N GLU A 15 -1.55 9.00 10.84
CA GLU A 15 -0.37 9.77 11.19
C GLU A 15 0.05 10.66 10.01
N PRO A 16 0.42 11.93 10.25
CA PRO A 16 1.04 12.75 9.21
C PRO A 16 2.47 12.26 8.92
N VAL A 17 2.86 12.33 7.64
CA VAL A 17 4.21 11.99 7.17
C VAL A 17 4.74 13.15 6.33
N GLU A 18 5.81 13.78 6.80
CA GLU A 18 6.51 14.87 6.10
C GLU A 18 7.94 14.47 5.75
N THR A 19 8.49 13.45 6.40
CA THR A 19 9.86 12.96 6.20
C THR A 19 9.90 11.44 6.03
N LEU A 20 10.99 10.94 5.42
CA LEU A 20 11.24 9.50 5.30
C LEU A 20 11.44 8.82 6.66
N ALA A 21 11.96 9.53 7.66
CA ALA A 21 12.14 8.98 9.00
C ALA A 21 10.79 8.72 9.69
N GLU A 22 9.83 9.65 9.53
CA GLU A 22 8.46 9.46 10.02
C GLU A 22 7.77 8.32 9.28
N LEU A 23 7.92 8.25 7.95
CA LEU A 23 7.41 7.15 7.15
C LEU A 23 7.95 5.81 7.62
N ASP A 24 9.27 5.67 7.76
CA ASP A 24 9.90 4.41 8.17
C ASP A 24 9.44 3.97 9.56
N ALA A 25 9.29 4.92 10.49
CA ALA A 25 8.78 4.63 11.82
C ALA A 25 7.31 4.17 11.80
N ALA A 26 6.47 4.80 10.99
CA ALA A 26 5.06 4.44 10.83
C ALA A 26 4.91 3.09 10.12
N LEU A 27 5.64 2.85 9.03
CA LEU A 27 5.68 1.56 8.33
C LEU A 27 6.10 0.43 9.27
N SER A 28 7.13 0.64 10.11
CA SER A 28 7.55 -0.37 11.09
C SER A 28 6.44 -0.75 12.08
N ARG A 29 5.53 0.18 12.43
CA ARG A 29 4.37 -0.12 13.28
C ARG A 29 3.28 -0.81 12.47
N ALA A 30 2.96 -0.29 11.29
CA ALA A 30 1.91 -0.80 10.43
C ALA A 30 2.18 -2.25 9.99
N THR A 31 3.41 -2.57 9.55
CA THR A 31 3.76 -3.94 9.13
C THR A 31 3.91 -4.92 10.29
N ALA A 32 4.03 -4.42 11.53
CA ALA A 32 4.01 -5.24 12.74
C ALA A 32 2.60 -5.41 13.31
N ALA A 33 1.63 -4.62 12.85
CA ALA A 33 0.24 -4.71 13.25
C ALA A 33 -0.42 -5.89 12.55
N LEU A 34 -1.25 -6.61 13.31
CA LEU A 34 -2.13 -7.64 12.81
C LEU A 34 -3.56 -7.29 13.20
N SER A 35 -4.53 -7.69 12.37
CA SER A 35 -5.95 -7.62 12.72
C SER A 35 -6.30 -8.56 13.87
N GLU A 36 -7.54 -8.50 14.35
CA GLU A 36 -8.04 -9.43 15.38
C GLU A 36 -7.94 -10.90 14.93
N ASP A 37 -8.08 -11.16 13.64
CA ASP A 37 -7.94 -12.48 13.02
C ASP A 37 -6.48 -12.86 12.70
N GLY A 38 -5.51 -12.00 13.07
CA GLY A 38 -4.09 -12.24 12.86
C GLY A 38 -3.60 -11.97 11.45
N LEU A 39 -4.37 -11.26 10.62
CA LEU A 39 -3.99 -10.92 9.25
C LEU A 39 -3.11 -9.67 9.21
N PRO A 40 -2.13 -9.57 8.29
CA PRO A 40 -1.42 -8.32 8.03
C PRO A 40 -2.40 -7.23 7.57
N VAL A 41 -2.19 -6.00 8.04
CA VAL A 41 -3.09 -4.88 7.69
C VAL A 41 -2.71 -4.25 6.35
N MET A 42 -3.72 -3.81 5.60
CA MET A 42 -3.56 -2.89 4.48
C MET A 42 -3.19 -1.50 4.98
N ILE A 43 -2.31 -0.86 4.24
CA ILE A 43 -1.75 0.47 4.53
C ILE A 43 -2.13 1.39 3.39
N THR A 44 -2.67 2.55 3.73
CA THR A 44 -2.92 3.64 2.78
C THR A 44 -1.94 4.77 3.04
N LEU A 45 -1.22 5.22 2.03
CA LEU A 45 -0.35 6.39 2.06
C LEU A 45 -0.81 7.37 0.99
N TYR A 46 -1.35 8.51 1.39
CA TYR A 46 -2.05 9.40 0.45
C TYR A 46 -1.79 10.88 0.72
N ASN A 47 -1.99 11.70 -0.30
CA ASN A 47 -1.98 13.15 -0.21
C ASN A 47 -3.41 13.63 0.13
N PRO A 48 -3.65 14.18 1.34
CA PRO A 48 -4.98 14.63 1.75
C PRO A 48 -5.47 15.87 0.99
N GLU A 49 -4.58 16.58 0.28
CA GLU A 49 -4.92 17.79 -0.48
C GLU A 49 -5.20 17.51 -1.96
N GLU A 50 -4.87 16.31 -2.45
CA GLU A 50 -5.00 15.94 -3.86
C GLU A 50 -5.97 14.78 -4.05
N LEU A 51 -6.95 15.00 -4.94
CA LEU A 51 -7.95 14.00 -5.30
C LEU A 51 -7.70 13.50 -6.72
N THR A 52 -7.90 12.21 -6.93
CA THR A 52 -7.84 11.53 -8.24
C THR A 52 -9.11 11.79 -9.06
N SER A 53 -10.25 11.99 -8.39
CA SER A 53 -11.55 12.27 -9.01
C SER A 53 -12.42 13.16 -8.10
N PRO A 54 -13.50 13.76 -8.64
CA PRO A 54 -14.48 14.49 -7.84
C PRO A 54 -15.18 13.64 -6.76
N ASP A 55 -15.08 12.31 -6.85
CA ASP A 55 -15.74 11.37 -5.93
C ASP A 55 -14.98 11.20 -4.61
N GLY A 56 -13.85 11.91 -4.43
CA GLY A 56 -13.16 12.01 -3.14
C GLY A 56 -12.07 10.96 -2.90
N ILE A 57 -11.61 10.24 -3.92
CA ILE A 57 -10.48 9.32 -3.78
C ILE A 57 -9.18 10.12 -3.81
N HIS A 58 -8.37 10.04 -2.76
CA HIS A 58 -7.07 10.72 -2.68
C HIS A 58 -6.00 10.09 -3.59
N VAL A 59 -5.09 10.93 -4.10
CA VAL A 59 -3.87 10.45 -4.77
C VAL A 59 -3.02 9.71 -3.74
N GLY A 60 -2.64 8.46 -4.01
CA GLY A 60 -1.95 7.65 -3.01
C GLY A 60 -1.54 6.24 -3.43
N LEU A 61 -0.93 5.55 -2.48
CA LEU A 61 -0.62 4.13 -2.52
C LEU A 61 -1.48 3.37 -1.51
N PHE A 62 -1.96 2.20 -1.93
CA PHE A 62 -2.69 1.23 -1.11
C PHE A 62 -1.92 -0.08 -1.18
N PHE A 63 -1.44 -0.59 -0.06
CA PHE A 63 -0.53 -1.74 -0.10
C PHE A 63 -0.61 -2.58 1.16
N GLY A 64 -0.44 -3.89 0.98
CA GLY A 64 -0.32 -4.87 2.05
C GLY A 64 1.06 -5.50 2.02
N VAL A 65 1.68 -5.70 3.19
CA VAL A 65 3.02 -6.30 3.30
C VAL A 65 2.94 -7.58 4.11
N GLY A 66 2.97 -8.72 3.42
CA GLY A 66 3.06 -10.04 4.02
C GLY A 66 4.51 -10.51 4.20
N PRO A 67 4.71 -11.71 4.75
CA PRO A 67 6.05 -12.25 4.99
C PRO A 67 6.81 -12.58 3.69
N GLU A 68 6.11 -13.05 2.65
CA GLU A 68 6.73 -13.50 1.39
C GLU A 68 6.37 -12.64 0.18
N ARG A 69 5.21 -11.99 0.23
CA ARG A 69 4.62 -11.22 -0.86
C ARG A 69 3.93 -9.97 -0.32
N ALA A 70 3.77 -9.01 -1.19
CA ALA A 70 3.06 -7.78 -0.96
C ALA A 70 2.12 -7.50 -2.15
N THR A 71 1.11 -6.68 -1.93
CA THR A 71 0.27 -6.07 -2.97
C THR A 71 0.47 -4.57 -2.94
N VAL A 72 0.47 -3.90 -4.09
CA VAL A 72 0.62 -2.44 -4.18
C VAL A 72 -0.27 -1.92 -5.29
N GLN A 73 -1.14 -0.99 -4.97
CA GLN A 73 -1.96 -0.23 -5.91
C GLN A 73 -1.61 1.25 -5.80
N TRP A 74 -1.60 1.95 -6.92
CA TRP A 74 -1.47 3.39 -7.00
C TRP A 74 -2.72 3.98 -7.62
N SER A 75 -3.23 5.04 -6.99
CA SER A 75 -4.33 5.84 -7.51
C SER A 75 -3.85 7.27 -7.72
N GLY A 76 -3.99 7.80 -8.94
CA GLY A 76 -3.53 9.14 -9.28
C GLY A 76 -3.90 9.54 -10.70
N LYS A 77 -4.09 10.84 -10.95
CA LYS A 77 -4.35 11.39 -12.29
C LYS A 77 -5.55 10.74 -13.02
N GLY A 78 -6.56 10.29 -12.26
CA GLY A 78 -7.74 9.61 -12.78
C GLY A 78 -7.52 8.13 -13.13
N GLU A 79 -6.36 7.57 -12.80
CA GLU A 79 -6.02 6.16 -13.02
C GLU A 79 -5.96 5.41 -11.69
N SER A 80 -6.26 4.11 -11.76
CA SER A 80 -5.98 3.13 -10.72
C SER A 80 -5.16 2.01 -11.34
N LEU A 81 -3.97 1.76 -10.79
CA LEU A 81 -2.99 0.87 -11.37
C LEU A 81 -2.48 -0.12 -10.32
N GLN A 82 -2.37 -1.40 -10.70
CA GLN A 82 -1.74 -2.44 -9.90
C GLN A 82 -0.23 -2.48 -10.19
N GLY A 83 0.57 -2.39 -9.14
CA GLY A 83 2.01 -2.51 -9.16
C GLY A 83 2.45 -3.98 -9.15
N PHE A 84 3.49 -4.31 -9.92
CA PHE A 84 4.10 -5.62 -9.92
C PHE A 84 5.60 -5.56 -10.21
N SER A 85 6.32 -6.59 -9.77
CA SER A 85 7.71 -6.87 -10.07
C SER A 85 7.78 -7.94 -11.18
N PRO A 86 8.28 -7.64 -12.39
CA PRO A 86 8.25 -8.58 -13.52
C PRO A 86 9.01 -9.89 -13.25
N GLU A 87 10.04 -9.83 -12.40
CA GLU A 87 10.84 -10.97 -11.96
C GLU A 87 10.14 -11.85 -10.90
N VAL A 88 9.10 -11.34 -10.24
CA VAL A 88 8.30 -12.09 -9.27
C VAL A 88 7.22 -12.84 -10.04
N LYS A 89 7.27 -14.17 -9.97
CA LYS A 89 6.26 -15.04 -10.56
C LYS A 89 4.92 -14.88 -9.83
N PRO A 90 3.80 -15.13 -10.51
CA PRO A 90 2.50 -15.27 -9.85
C PRO A 90 2.59 -16.24 -8.68
N TRP A 91 1.88 -15.93 -7.61
CA TRP A 91 1.89 -16.75 -6.40
C TRP A 91 1.22 -18.11 -6.63
N ASP A 92 1.86 -19.19 -6.16
CA ASP A 92 1.42 -20.58 -6.32
C ASP A 92 1.18 -21.30 -4.98
N GLY A 93 1.19 -20.55 -3.86
CA GLY A 93 0.90 -21.06 -2.53
C GLY A 93 -0.55 -20.83 -2.09
N GLU A 94 -0.78 -20.90 -0.78
CA GLU A 94 -2.10 -20.65 -0.16
C GLU A 94 -2.57 -19.20 -0.38
N PRO A 95 -3.90 -18.94 -0.44
CA PRO A 95 -4.43 -17.59 -0.58
C PRO A 95 -3.82 -16.62 0.43
N ILE A 96 -3.47 -15.42 -0.04
CA ILE A 96 -2.93 -14.35 0.80
C ILE A 96 -4.06 -13.38 1.08
N GLU A 97 -4.29 -13.12 2.36
CA GLU A 97 -5.30 -12.17 2.81
C GLU A 97 -4.64 -11.00 3.54
N PHE A 98 -5.22 -9.82 3.36
CA PHE A 98 -4.92 -8.63 4.15
C PHE A 98 -6.18 -8.10 4.80
N ASP A 99 -6.07 -7.57 6.01
CA ASP A 99 -7.17 -6.85 6.65
C ASP A 99 -7.22 -5.41 6.13
N PHE A 100 -8.34 -5.05 5.50
CA PHE A 100 -8.61 -3.67 5.12
C PHE A 100 -9.76 -3.09 5.94
N GLY A 101 -9.43 -2.45 7.07
CA GLY A 101 -10.44 -1.80 7.90
C GLY A 101 -11.37 -2.76 8.63
N GLY A 102 -10.90 -3.97 8.95
CA GLY A 102 -11.69 -5.04 9.57
C GLY A 102 -12.37 -5.96 8.57
N VAL A 103 -12.03 -5.83 7.28
CA VAL A 103 -12.53 -6.68 6.20
C VAL A 103 -11.37 -7.47 5.62
N PRO A 104 -11.31 -8.80 5.84
CA PRO A 104 -10.38 -9.67 5.14
C PRO A 104 -10.57 -9.53 3.63
N THR A 105 -9.47 -9.25 2.93
CA THR A 105 -9.42 -9.08 1.49
C THR A 105 -8.43 -10.09 0.93
N GLU A 106 -8.95 -11.09 0.21
CA GLU A 106 -8.15 -12.07 -0.50
C GLU A 106 -7.53 -11.42 -1.74
N GLU A 107 -6.22 -11.60 -1.88
CA GLU A 107 -5.47 -11.13 -3.04
C GLU A 107 -5.27 -12.27 -4.06
N THR A 108 -5.22 -11.88 -5.33
CA THR A 108 -5.00 -12.85 -6.41
C THR A 108 -3.51 -13.14 -6.58
N PRO A 109 -3.16 -14.29 -7.21
CA PRO A 109 -1.77 -14.59 -7.58
C PRO A 109 -1.04 -13.51 -8.35
N GLU A 110 -1.77 -12.71 -9.14
CA GLU A 110 -1.21 -11.63 -9.95
C GLU A 110 -1.05 -10.32 -9.16
N THR A 111 -1.95 -10.02 -8.22
CA THR A 111 -1.89 -8.77 -7.44
C THR A 111 -0.79 -8.80 -6.38
N VAL A 112 -0.43 -10.00 -5.88
CA VAL A 112 0.66 -10.19 -4.91
C VAL A 112 2.05 -10.32 -5.54
N ARG A 113 2.24 -9.92 -6.80
CA ARG A 113 3.54 -10.03 -7.49
C ARG A 113 4.53 -8.94 -7.09
N VAL A 114 4.62 -8.61 -5.81
CA VAL A 114 5.56 -7.64 -5.24
C VAL A 114 6.28 -8.28 -4.05
N LEU A 115 7.58 -8.03 -3.94
CA LEU A 115 8.32 -8.41 -2.72
C LEU A 115 8.10 -7.37 -1.61
N PRO A 116 8.06 -7.77 -0.33
CA PRO A 116 7.91 -6.85 0.80
C PRO A 116 8.84 -5.62 0.73
N ALA A 117 10.12 -5.84 0.42
CA ALA A 117 11.10 -4.76 0.30
C ALA A 117 10.77 -3.77 -0.83
N ALA A 118 10.22 -4.25 -1.95
CA ALA A 118 9.84 -3.43 -3.09
C ALA A 118 8.60 -2.56 -2.77
N ALA A 119 7.63 -3.08 -2.02
CA ALA A 119 6.49 -2.31 -1.54
C ALA A 119 6.94 -1.15 -0.61
N LEU A 120 7.84 -1.42 0.32
CA LEU A 120 8.41 -0.39 1.20
C LEU A 120 9.24 0.64 0.41
N GLN A 121 9.98 0.22 -0.60
CA GLN A 121 10.67 1.13 -1.50
C GLN A 121 9.71 2.01 -2.30
N ALA A 122 8.58 1.47 -2.75
CA ALA A 122 7.54 2.22 -3.45
C ALA A 122 6.95 3.32 -2.56
N ALA A 123 6.65 3.02 -1.28
CA ALA A 123 6.19 4.00 -0.30
C ALA A 123 7.21 5.15 -0.09
N ARG A 124 8.50 4.83 -0.05
CA ARG A 124 9.58 5.84 0.05
C ARG A 124 9.68 6.71 -1.19
N GLN A 125 9.58 6.12 -2.39
CA GLN A 125 9.59 6.88 -3.65
C GLN A 125 8.37 7.80 -3.73
N PHE A 126 7.17 7.32 -3.39
CA PHE A 126 5.97 8.15 -3.37
C PHE A 126 6.10 9.30 -2.37
N THR A 127 6.57 9.04 -1.15
CA THR A 127 6.81 10.10 -0.15
C THR A 127 7.76 11.19 -0.64
N THR A 128 8.77 10.81 -1.43
CA THR A 128 9.77 11.76 -1.96
C THR A 128 9.24 12.56 -3.15
N THR A 129 8.42 11.94 -4.00
CA THR A 129 8.09 12.49 -5.32
C THR A 129 6.65 12.94 -5.48
N GLY A 130 5.72 12.39 -4.70
CA GLY A 130 4.27 12.52 -4.90
C GLY A 130 3.75 11.80 -6.15
N GLU A 131 4.61 11.09 -6.86
CA GLU A 131 4.34 10.51 -8.17
C GLU A 131 4.31 8.98 -8.09
N ARG A 132 3.72 8.35 -9.12
CA ARG A 132 3.70 6.89 -9.27
C ARG A 132 5.13 6.32 -9.12
N PRO A 133 5.38 5.40 -8.17
CA PRO A 133 6.72 4.86 -7.94
C PRO A 133 7.29 4.17 -9.18
N ALA A 134 8.56 4.46 -9.49
CA ALA A 134 9.26 3.92 -10.66
C ALA A 134 9.98 2.60 -10.38
N CYS A 135 10.00 2.13 -9.12
CA CYS A 135 10.59 0.83 -8.75
C CYS A 135 9.69 -0.37 -9.04
N LEU A 136 8.46 -0.15 -9.51
CA LEU A 136 7.49 -1.17 -9.92
C LEU A 136 7.03 -0.90 -11.35
N GLU A 137 6.61 -1.96 -12.03
CA GLU A 137 5.83 -1.87 -13.26
C GLU A 137 4.34 -1.80 -12.92
N TRP A 138 3.53 -1.27 -13.84
CA TRP A 138 2.13 -0.93 -13.56
C TRP A 138 1.18 -1.41 -14.65
N LEU A 139 0.05 -2.00 -14.24
CA LEU A 139 -1.05 -2.39 -15.12
C LEU A 139 -2.34 -1.69 -14.69
N ALA A 140 -3.18 -1.32 -15.65
CA ALA A 140 -4.52 -0.81 -15.34
C ALA A 140 -5.36 -1.92 -14.69
N VAL A 141 -6.12 -1.53 -13.66
CA VAL A 141 -7.07 -2.40 -12.94
C VAL A 141 -8.44 -2.36 -13.61
#